data_AF-A0A0R1YYE4-F1
#
_entry.id   AF-A0A0R1YYE4-F1
#
_cell.length_a   1.000
_cell.length_b   1.000
_cell.length_c   1.000
_cell.angle_alpha   90.00
_cell.angle_beta   90.00
_cell.angle_gamma   90.00
#
_symmetry.space_group_name_H-M   'P 1'
#
loop_
_entity.id
_entity.type
_entity.pdbx_description
1 polymer ?
#
loop_
_entity_poly.entity_id
_entity_poly.type
_entity_poly.pdbx_seq_one_letter_code
_entity_poly.pdbx_strand_id
1 'polypeptide(L)' 'MFVLAIFGIFILVYGFKQKERPAVRNIFVGVGVMILIFAILAATPWGADILLNMFH' A
#
# COMPACT_ATOMS: atom_id res chain seq x y z
N MET A 1 6.75 6.93 6.55
CA MET A 1 5.56 7.22 5.73
C MET A 1 5.91 7.45 4.26
N PHE A 2 6.73 8.45 3.94
CA PHE A 2 7.07 8.80 2.55
C PHE A 2 7.67 7.64 1.72
N VAL A 3 8.58 6.85 2.31
CA VAL A 3 9.18 5.68 1.65
C VAL A 3 8.13 4.59 1.34
N LEU A 4 7.22 4.31 2.27
CA LEU A 4 6.13 3.34 2.06
C LEU A 4 5.15 3.79 0.98
N ALA A 5 4.86 5.09 0.91
CA ALA A 5 4.02 5.65 -0.14
C ALA A 5 4.66 5.48 -1.53
N ILE A 6 5.96 5.80 -1.67
CA ILE A 6 6.71 5.58 -2.90
C ILE A 6 6.71 4.10 -3.29
N PHE A 7 6.92 3.21 -2.32
CA PHE A 7 6.93 1.78 -2.55
C PHE A 7 5.55 1.24 -3.01
N GLY A 8 4.47 1.70 -2.38
CA GLY A 8 3.09 1.37 -2.79
C GLY A 8 2.77 1.83 -4.21
N ILE A 9 3.19 3.04 -4.58
CA ILE A 9 3.06 3.55 -5.97
C ILE A 9 3.88 2.70 -6.93
N PHE A 10 5.12 2.33 -6.58
CA PHE A 10 5.97 1.50 -7.43
C PHE A 10 5.37 0.13 -7.71
N ILE A 11 4.81 -0.52 -6.68
CA ILE A 11 4.10 -1.80 -6.79
C ILE A 11 2.86 -1.66 -7.69
N LEU A 12 2.10 -0.57 -7.57
CA LEU A 12 0.95 -0.32 -8.44
C LEU A 12 1.38 -0.18 -9.90
N VAL A 13 2.38 0.66 -10.18
CA VAL A 13 2.89 0.87 -11.54
C VAL A 13 3.40 -0.45 -12.13
N TYR A 14 4.10 -1.26 -11.34
CA TYR A 14 4.56 -2.58 -11.77
C TYR A 14 3.38 -3.53 -12.05
N GLY A 15 2.38 -3.55 -11.17
CA GLY A 15 1.15 -4.31 -11.35
C GLY A 15 0.44 -3.94 -12.66
N PHE A 16 0.25 -2.66 -12.94
CA PHE A 16 -0.40 -2.21 -14.18
C PHE A 16 0.38 -2.55 -15.46
N LYS A 17 1.70 -2.79 -15.37
CA LYS A 17 2.51 -3.28 -16.50
C LYS A 17 2.29 -4.78 -16.80
N GLN A 18 1.76 -5.57 -15.87
CA GLN A 18 1.47 -7.00 -16.04
C GLN A 18 0.17 -7.23 -16.86
N LYS A 19 0.12 -6.78 -18.12
CA LYS A 19 -1.07 -6.91 -18.98
C LYS A 19 -1.40 -8.35 -19.37
N GLU A 20 -0.38 -9.18 -19.54
CA GLU A 20 -0.53 -10.58 -19.99
C GLU A 20 -0.86 -11.56 -18.85
N ARG A 21 -0.75 -11.12 -17.59
CA ARG A 21 -0.96 -11.96 -16.41
C ARG A 21 -1.97 -11.30 -15.47
N PRO A 22 -3.28 -11.38 -15.76
CA PRO A 22 -4.31 -10.65 -15.04
C PRO A 22 -4.39 -11.02 -13.55
N ALA A 23 -4.14 -12.28 -13.20
CA ALA A 23 -4.08 -12.71 -11.80
C ALA A 23 -2.93 -12.01 -11.04
N VAL A 24 -1.73 -11.97 -11.65
CA VAL A 24 -0.57 -11.29 -11.07
C VAL A 24 -0.82 -9.79 -10.95
N ARG A 25 -1.37 -9.16 -12.00
CA ARG A 25 -1.77 -7.74 -11.96
C ARG A 25 -2.69 -7.46 -10.78
N ASN A 26 -3.74 -8.25 -10.60
CA ASN A 26 -4.70 -8.03 -9.53
C ASN A 26 -4.08 -8.16 -8.14
N ILE A 27 -3.15 -9.11 -7.95
CA ILE A 27 -2.40 -9.26 -6.69
C ILE A 27 -1.53 -8.02 -6.44
N PHE A 28 -0.72 -7.62 -7.42
CA PHE A 28 0.16 -6.45 -7.27
C PHE A 28 -0.64 -5.17 -7.02
N VAL A 29 -1.75 -4.97 -7.74
CA VAL A 29 -2.63 -3.82 -7.52
C VAL A 29 -3.25 -3.86 -6.13
N GLY A 30 -3.77 -5.00 -5.69
CA GLY A 30 -4.35 -5.17 -4.35
C GLY A 30 -3.35 -4.88 -3.23
N VAL A 31 -2.14 -5.45 -3.34
CA VAL A 31 -1.05 -5.23 -2.38
C VAL A 31 -0.60 -3.76 -2.38
N GLY A 32 -0.44 -3.15 -3.55
CA GLY A 32 -0.06 -1.74 -3.66
C GLY A 32 -1.09 -0.78 -3.05
N VAL A 33 -2.38 -1.04 -3.27
CA VAL A 33 -3.47 -0.28 -2.63
C VAL A 33 -3.43 -0.44 -1.11
N MET A 34 -3.28 -1.66 -0.59
CA MET A 34 -3.20 -1.92 0.85
C MET A 34 -2.02 -1.17 1.50
N ILE A 35 -0.86 -1.17 0.86
CA ILE A 35 0.33 -0.44 1.33
C ILE A 35 0.08 1.07 1.35
N LEU A 36 -0.60 1.62 0.35
CA LEU A 36 -0.95 3.04 0.31
C LEU A 36 -1.95 3.43 1.40
N ILE A 37 -3.00 2.63 1.61
CA ILE A 37 -3.97 2.86 2.69
C ILE A 37 -3.24 2.86 4.04
N PHE A 38 -2.37 1.89 4.27
CA PHE A 38 -1.58 1.81 5.48
C PHE A 38 -0.67 3.02 5.65
N ALA A 39 0.01 3.45 4.58
CA ALA A 39 0.88 4.63 4.59
C ALA A 39 0.11 5.92 4.90
N ILE A 40 -1.13 6.06 4.39
CA ILE A 40 -2.00 7.21 4.66
C ILE A 40 -2.45 7.21 6.11
N LEU A 41 -2.98 6.08 6.61
CA LEU A 41 -3.42 5.96 8.00
C LEU A 41 -2.27 6.32 8.95
N ALA A 42 -1.12 5.70 8.74
CA ALA A 42 0.02 5.90 9.59
C ALA A 42 0.64 7.32 9.47
N ALA A 43 0.36 8.06 8.38
CA ALA A 43 0.79 9.45 8.24
C ALA A 43 -0.11 10.45 8.99
N THR A 44 -1.29 10.03 9.44
CA THR A 44 -2.20 10.87 10.24
C THR A 44 -2.02 10.61 11.74
N PRO A 45 -2.19 11.61 12.62
CA PRO A 45 -2.14 11.39 14.07
C PRO A 45 -3.15 10.33 14.52
N TRP A 46 -4.37 10.42 13.99
CA TRP A 46 -5.46 9.50 14.31
C TRP A 46 -5.18 8.06 13.88
N GLY A 47 -4.59 7.85 12.70
CA GLY A 47 -4.20 6.51 12.26
C GLY A 47 -2.93 6.00 12.92
N ALA A 48 -2.01 6.87 13.35
CA ALA A 48 -0.87 6.47 14.19
C ALA A 48 -1.33 5.97 15.57
N ASP A 49 -2.32 6.63 16.18
CA ASP A 49 -2.94 6.18 17.44
C ASP A 49 -3.63 4.82 17.28
N ILE A 50 -4.36 4.60 16.18
CA ILE A 50 -4.98 3.30 15.89
C ILE A 50 -3.91 2.21 15.76
N LEU A 51 -2.83 2.48 15.04
CA LEU A 51 -1.75 1.51 14.84
C LEU A 51 -1.02 1.21 16.16
N LEU A 52 -0.72 2.23 16.96
CA LEU A 52 -0.11 2.05 18.28
C LEU A 52 -0.97 1.17 19.18
N ASN A 53 -2.29 1.34 19.18
CA ASN A 53 -3.21 0.51 19.95
C ASN A 53 -3.36 -0.93 19.42
N MET A 54 -3.02 -1.20 18.16
CA MET A 54 -3.03 -2.56 17.60
C MET A 54 -1.76 -3.37 17.94
N PHE A 55 -0.65 -2.68 18.24
CA PHE A 55 0.65 -3.30 18.54
C PHE A 55 0.98 -3.33 20.03
N HIS A 56 0.03 -2.96 20.90
CA HIS A 56 0.15 -2.98 22.36
C HIS A 56 -0.69 -4.08 22.98
#